data_AF-A0A7S4NW10-F1
#
_entry.id   AF-A0A7S4NW10-F1
#
_cell.length_a   1.000
_cell.length_b   1.000
_cell.length_c   1.000
_cell.angle_alpha   90.00
_cell.angle_beta   90.00
_cell.angle_gamma   90.00
#
_symmetry.space_group_name_H-M   'P 1'
#
loop_
_entity.id
_entity.type
_entity.pdbx_description
1 polymer ?
#
loop_
_entity_poly.entity_id
_entity_poly.type
_entity_poly.pdbx_seq_one_letter_code
_entity_poly.pdbx_strand_id
1 'polypeptide(L)'
;MDALDIEVLPPPSWLDPWRRAGGLWRLRICCNGLVLQTLRLSQIERLGLRRYELVWHHALLASTLRTEVQGVALADLLKTLEPADSWRFMYQLSGNGYTTVTDREDMQDAFIAVRDIKGNLLDRDMGGVRIVFPGLYSWKSAKFVTEISLDDCYRPGLWEGLGFHRRGRWACEEIFQGGRASPWQFLLAAMRSCFTLFGKSLFPGVLAAALRGIARLKILLDPPRPQAHQPATKQVAVKAAARENVQLPGRELGYSYVLGHLPDCPSKTEELQAGDSVFVLHSRRKKMRMRGVVAAFGPGRVMVRIKDEIVQCWRSEVEKLLQGMTVLVVPETHHYHYLAYSQVVEGDKALEIGSDFGRCSVILARACGDAVGVDVMPERVAQAQATFGSPNLKFITLDCLKETEKLADIGRGRNKVFIDINGNRDLDAVLRCIRHVQVRLVAQPPRVSPPRSECDLS
;
A
#
# COMPACT_ATOMS: atom_id res chain seq x y z
N MET A 1 -18.75 10.72 -21.47
CA MET A 1 -19.08 11.98 -20.77
C MET A 1 -18.70 11.79 -19.30
N ASP A 2 -17.40 11.69 -19.00
CA ASP A 2 -16.89 11.40 -17.65
C ASP A 2 -15.83 12.43 -17.24
N ALA A 3 -16.15 13.71 -17.37
CA ALA A 3 -15.18 14.76 -17.07
C ALA A 3 -14.86 14.88 -15.57
N LEU A 4 -15.56 14.17 -14.68
CA LEU A 4 -15.56 14.46 -13.25
C LEU A 4 -15.35 13.26 -12.33
N ASP A 5 -14.84 12.17 -12.87
CA ASP A 5 -14.01 11.30 -12.06
C ASP A 5 -12.74 12.08 -11.76
N ILE A 6 -12.55 12.49 -10.50
CA ILE A 6 -11.27 13.03 -10.03
C ILE A 6 -10.23 11.92 -10.26
N GLU A 7 -9.58 11.99 -11.42
CA GLU A 7 -8.62 11.05 -12.00
C GLU A 7 -8.50 9.73 -11.22
N VAL A 8 -9.42 8.81 -11.51
CA VAL A 8 -9.13 7.40 -11.27
C VAL A 8 -8.08 7.00 -12.29
N LEU A 9 -6.82 7.33 -12.00
CA LEU A 9 -5.70 6.79 -12.77
C LEU A 9 -5.92 5.29 -12.87
N PRO A 10 -5.86 4.71 -14.08
CA PRO A 10 -6.04 3.28 -14.23
C PRO A 10 -5.06 2.60 -13.26
N PRO A 11 -5.49 1.51 -12.60
CA PRO A 11 -4.65 0.84 -11.62
C PRO A 11 -3.31 0.51 -12.29
N PRO A 12 -2.20 0.52 -11.52
CA PRO A 12 -0.87 0.29 -12.06
C PRO A 12 -0.85 -0.92 -12.99
N SER A 13 -0.05 -0.92 -14.05
CA SER A 13 -0.13 -1.96 -15.10
C SER A 13 0.08 -3.41 -14.63
N TRP A 14 0.55 -3.61 -13.40
CA TRP A 14 0.68 -4.89 -12.69
C TRP A 14 -0.56 -5.32 -11.91
N LEU A 15 -1.59 -4.49 -11.85
CA LEU A 15 -2.92 -4.72 -11.27
C LEU A 15 -4.02 -4.66 -12.36
N ASP A 16 -3.60 -4.73 -13.62
CA ASP A 16 -4.40 -4.54 -14.82
C ASP A 16 -5.24 -5.79 -15.13
N PRO A 17 -6.57 -5.78 -14.91
CA PRO A 17 -7.42 -6.94 -15.18
C PRO A 17 -7.60 -7.22 -16.68
N TRP A 18 -7.25 -6.28 -17.58
CA TRP A 18 -7.35 -6.44 -19.04
C TRP A 18 -6.12 -7.15 -19.68
N ARG A 19 -5.08 -7.52 -18.91
CA ARG A 19 -3.99 -8.37 -19.42
C ARG A 19 -4.44 -9.83 -19.59
N ARG A 20 -3.84 -10.58 -20.53
CA ARG A 20 -4.19 -12.00 -20.86
C ARG A 20 -4.44 -12.82 -19.58
N ALA A 21 -5.60 -13.49 -19.54
CA ALA A 21 -6.16 -14.28 -18.41
C ALA A 21 -6.68 -13.51 -17.18
N GLY A 22 -7.20 -12.28 -17.35
CA GLY A 22 -7.76 -11.48 -16.23
C GLY A 22 -6.68 -10.79 -15.37
N GLY A 23 -5.45 -10.71 -15.90
CA GLY A 23 -4.31 -10.08 -15.26
C GLY A 23 -3.90 -10.64 -13.89
N LEU A 24 -3.05 -9.88 -13.21
CA LEU A 24 -2.64 -10.11 -11.83
C LEU A 24 -3.66 -9.53 -10.82
N TRP A 25 -4.79 -8.99 -11.30
CA TRP A 25 -5.80 -8.39 -10.44
C TRP A 25 -6.32 -9.39 -9.41
N ARG A 26 -6.46 -8.93 -8.17
CA ARG A 26 -7.00 -9.68 -7.04
C ARG A 26 -7.91 -8.76 -6.24
N LEU A 27 -8.98 -9.33 -5.70
CA LEU A 27 -9.78 -8.72 -4.66
C LEU A 27 -9.35 -9.28 -3.31
N ARG A 28 -8.71 -8.46 -2.48
CA ARG A 28 -8.44 -8.77 -1.08
C ARG A 28 -9.70 -8.52 -0.27
N ILE A 29 -10.09 -9.46 0.58
CA ILE A 29 -11.28 -9.35 1.41
C ILE A 29 -10.87 -9.51 2.86
N CYS A 30 -11.17 -8.49 3.65
CA CYS A 30 -10.86 -8.39 5.06
C CYS A 30 -12.14 -8.35 5.90
N CYS A 31 -12.09 -8.83 7.12
CA CYS A 31 -13.11 -8.64 8.14
C CYS A 31 -12.44 -8.32 9.47
N ASN A 32 -12.80 -7.19 10.08
CA ASN A 32 -12.20 -6.68 11.33
C ASN A 32 -10.66 -6.64 11.27
N GLY A 33 -10.11 -6.18 10.14
CA GLY A 33 -8.67 -6.12 9.90
C GLY A 33 -7.97 -7.46 9.58
N LEU A 34 -8.65 -8.60 9.67
CA LEU A 34 -8.11 -9.91 9.30
C LEU A 34 -8.43 -10.23 7.84
N VAL A 35 -7.45 -10.75 7.11
CA VAL A 35 -7.66 -11.19 5.72
C VAL A 35 -8.44 -12.51 5.73
N LEU A 36 -9.66 -12.49 5.20
CA LEU A 36 -10.46 -13.70 4.99
C LEU A 36 -9.98 -14.45 3.75
N GLN A 37 -9.91 -13.74 2.62
CA GLN A 37 -9.55 -14.35 1.35
C GLN A 37 -8.95 -13.34 0.38
N THR A 38 -8.25 -13.85 -0.63
CA THR A 38 -7.84 -13.05 -1.80
C THR A 38 -8.27 -13.80 -3.05
N LEU A 39 -9.22 -13.21 -3.78
CA LEU A 39 -9.85 -13.85 -4.93
C LEU A 39 -9.28 -13.32 -6.25
N ARG A 40 -9.07 -14.22 -7.20
CA ARG A 40 -8.83 -13.89 -8.61
C ARG A 40 -10.15 -13.59 -9.31
N LEU A 41 -10.08 -12.85 -10.41
CA LEU A 41 -11.24 -12.59 -11.28
C LEU A 41 -12.01 -13.87 -11.63
N SER A 42 -11.31 -14.90 -12.09
CA SER A 42 -11.92 -16.18 -12.47
C SER A 42 -12.58 -16.94 -11.32
N GLN A 43 -12.21 -16.68 -10.07
CA GLN A 43 -12.88 -17.26 -8.90
C GLN A 43 -14.18 -16.54 -8.60
N ILE A 44 -14.20 -15.21 -8.73
CA ILE A 44 -15.42 -14.40 -8.61
C ILE A 44 -16.42 -14.84 -9.67
N GLU A 45 -16.01 -14.93 -10.93
CA GLU A 45 -16.90 -15.28 -12.05
C GLU A 45 -17.56 -16.66 -11.89
N ARG A 46 -16.89 -17.62 -11.22
CA ARG A 46 -17.45 -18.96 -10.93
C ARG A 46 -18.60 -18.94 -9.95
N LEU A 47 -18.79 -17.86 -9.21
CA LEU A 47 -19.96 -17.68 -8.33
C LEU A 47 -21.26 -17.47 -9.13
N GLY A 48 -21.16 -17.22 -10.44
CA GLY A 48 -22.29 -17.13 -11.35
C GLY A 48 -22.53 -15.72 -11.84
N LEU A 49 -22.21 -15.47 -13.11
CA LEU A 49 -22.49 -14.19 -13.77
C LEU A 49 -23.99 -14.05 -14.08
N ARG A 50 -24.56 -12.90 -13.70
CA ARG A 50 -25.95 -12.49 -13.97
C ARG A 50 -25.94 -11.15 -14.70
N ARG A 51 -27.00 -10.89 -15.47
CA ARG A 51 -27.22 -9.60 -16.13
C ARG A 51 -27.82 -8.60 -15.13
N TYR A 52 -27.30 -7.40 -15.13
CA TYR A 52 -27.79 -6.28 -14.34
C TYR A 52 -28.04 -5.08 -15.25
N GLU A 53 -29.14 -4.38 -14.99
CA GLU A 53 -29.44 -3.08 -15.58
C GLU A 53 -29.25 -2.02 -14.51
N LEU A 54 -28.52 -0.95 -14.84
CA LEU A 54 -28.17 0.08 -13.89
C LEU A 54 -28.23 1.47 -14.50
N VAL A 55 -28.57 2.44 -13.66
CA VAL A 55 -28.48 3.87 -13.95
C VAL A 55 -27.46 4.44 -12.98
N TRP A 56 -26.42 5.09 -13.49
CA TRP A 56 -25.46 5.76 -12.62
C TRP A 56 -26.04 7.11 -12.21
N HIS A 57 -26.50 7.19 -10.97
CA HIS A 57 -26.90 8.46 -10.38
C HIS A 57 -25.64 9.21 -9.96
N HIS A 58 -25.35 10.33 -10.62
CA HIS A 58 -24.26 11.22 -10.25
C HIS A 58 -24.78 12.33 -9.34
N ALA A 59 -23.97 12.71 -8.37
CA ALA A 59 -24.35 13.68 -7.35
C ALA A 59 -24.21 15.14 -7.76
N LEU A 60 -23.22 15.40 -8.60
CA LEU A 60 -22.87 16.73 -9.09
C LEU A 60 -23.22 16.90 -10.58
N LEU A 61 -23.63 15.82 -11.23
CA LEU A 61 -23.90 15.74 -12.65
C LEU A 61 -25.23 15.02 -12.91
N ALA A 62 -25.64 15.01 -14.17
CA ALA A 62 -26.79 14.25 -14.61
C ALA A 62 -26.56 12.74 -14.45
N SER A 63 -27.65 12.00 -14.18
CA SER A 63 -27.62 10.54 -14.21
C SER A 63 -27.35 10.03 -15.63
N THR A 64 -26.72 8.87 -15.76
CA THR A 64 -26.48 8.27 -17.08
C THR A 64 -27.77 7.70 -17.67
N LEU A 65 -27.72 7.34 -18.95
CA LEU A 65 -28.71 6.43 -19.52
C LEU A 65 -28.51 5.01 -18.95
N ARG A 66 -29.55 4.19 -19.08
CA ARG A 66 -29.55 2.79 -18.66
C ARG A 66 -28.36 2.05 -19.29
N THR A 67 -27.55 1.43 -18.45
CA THR A 67 -26.37 0.65 -18.81
C THR A 67 -26.60 -0.80 -18.42
N GLU A 68 -26.14 -1.73 -19.25
CA GLU A 68 -26.23 -3.15 -18.99
C GLU A 68 -24.85 -3.75 -18.79
N VAL A 69 -24.70 -4.53 -17.72
CA VAL A 69 -23.45 -5.20 -17.37
C VAL A 69 -23.74 -6.61 -16.89
N GLN A 70 -22.69 -7.42 -16.83
CA GLN A 70 -22.71 -8.73 -16.20
C GLN A 70 -21.85 -8.70 -14.94
N GLY A 71 -22.34 -9.33 -13.89
CA GLY A 71 -21.70 -9.32 -12.59
C GLY A 71 -22.13 -10.47 -11.71
N VAL A 72 -21.60 -10.49 -10.49
CA VAL A 72 -21.91 -11.51 -9.47
C VAL A 72 -22.62 -10.83 -8.32
N ALA A 73 -23.69 -11.43 -7.80
CA ALA A 73 -24.39 -10.86 -6.65
C ALA A 73 -23.43 -10.79 -5.45
N LEU A 74 -23.40 -9.64 -4.77
CA LEU A 74 -22.52 -9.45 -3.61
C LEU A 74 -22.87 -10.43 -2.48
N ALA A 75 -24.16 -10.76 -2.35
CA ALA A 75 -24.66 -11.76 -1.41
C ALA A 75 -24.05 -13.15 -1.64
N ASP A 76 -23.86 -13.58 -2.90
CA ASP A 76 -23.26 -14.88 -3.19
C ASP A 76 -21.79 -14.92 -2.75
N LEU A 77 -21.05 -13.84 -3.00
CA LEU A 77 -19.68 -13.71 -2.50
C LEU A 77 -19.65 -13.76 -0.97
N LEU A 78 -20.46 -12.96 -0.29
CA LEU A 78 -20.50 -12.90 1.18
C LEU A 78 -20.89 -14.26 1.80
N LYS A 79 -21.81 -14.98 1.15
CA LYS A 79 -22.18 -16.34 1.57
C LYS A 79 -21.00 -17.31 1.51
N THR A 80 -20.13 -17.21 0.50
CA THR A 80 -18.93 -18.07 0.43
C THR A 80 -17.84 -17.72 1.44
N LEU A 81 -17.84 -16.48 1.94
CA LEU A 81 -16.82 -15.97 2.85
C LEU A 81 -17.18 -16.13 4.32
N GLU A 82 -18.47 -16.25 4.62
CA GLU A 82 -19.02 -16.36 5.99
C GLU A 82 -18.41 -15.34 6.97
N PRO A 83 -18.45 -14.02 6.66
CA PRO A 83 -17.86 -13.02 7.54
C PRO A 83 -18.62 -12.94 8.87
N ALA A 84 -17.93 -12.54 9.95
CA ALA A 84 -18.52 -12.41 11.28
C ALA A 84 -19.72 -11.44 11.27
N ASP A 85 -20.88 -11.84 11.79
CA ASP A 85 -22.11 -11.06 11.67
C ASP A 85 -22.08 -9.66 12.29
N SER A 86 -21.08 -9.35 13.11
CA SER A 86 -20.90 -8.06 13.76
C SER A 86 -20.55 -6.91 12.81
N TRP A 87 -20.16 -7.17 11.56
CA TRP A 87 -19.82 -6.10 10.63
C TRP A 87 -21.07 -5.32 10.17
N ARG A 88 -20.89 -4.01 10.01
CA ARG A 88 -21.93 -3.07 9.57
C ARG A 88 -21.53 -2.27 8.33
N PHE A 89 -20.24 -2.06 8.10
CA PHE A 89 -19.74 -1.22 7.01
C PHE A 89 -18.83 -2.03 6.10
N MET A 90 -19.03 -1.88 4.79
CA MET A 90 -18.08 -2.34 3.78
C MET A 90 -17.29 -1.15 3.26
N TYR A 91 -15.99 -1.18 3.50
CA TYR A 91 -15.02 -0.28 2.92
C TYR A 91 -14.57 -0.82 1.59
N GLN A 92 -14.37 0.07 0.63
CA GLN A 92 -13.83 -0.25 -0.67
C GLN A 92 -12.56 0.57 -0.87
N LEU A 93 -11.51 -0.10 -1.34
CA LEU A 93 -10.26 0.53 -1.77
C LEU A 93 -10.06 0.25 -3.26
N SER A 94 -9.88 1.32 -4.02
CA SER A 94 -9.50 1.29 -5.43
C SER A 94 -7.99 1.15 -5.59
N GLY A 95 -7.55 0.59 -6.72
CA GLY A 95 -6.13 0.50 -7.07
C GLY A 95 -5.38 1.83 -7.21
N ASN A 96 -6.09 2.97 -7.21
CA ASN A 96 -5.50 4.32 -7.19
C ASN A 96 -5.54 5.00 -5.80
N GLY A 97 -5.98 4.30 -4.75
CA GLY A 97 -6.11 4.83 -3.40
C GLY A 97 -7.45 5.50 -3.08
N TYR A 98 -8.39 5.57 -4.03
CA TYR A 98 -9.76 6.05 -3.73
C TYR A 98 -10.45 5.13 -2.72
N THR A 99 -11.09 5.72 -1.72
CA THR A 99 -11.85 5.01 -0.68
C THR A 99 -13.28 5.50 -0.58
N THR A 100 -14.19 4.56 -0.33
CA THR A 100 -15.58 4.83 0.03
C THR A 100 -16.09 3.76 0.99
N VAL A 101 -17.23 4.03 1.61
CA VAL A 101 -17.86 3.20 2.64
C VAL A 101 -19.34 3.04 2.35
N THR A 102 -19.86 1.84 2.52
CA THR A 102 -21.28 1.53 2.36
C THR A 102 -21.82 0.82 3.60
N ASP A 103 -23.00 1.22 4.07
CA ASP A 103 -23.69 0.60 5.19
C ASP A 103 -24.33 -0.72 4.72
N ARG A 104 -24.23 -1.80 5.51
CA ARG A 104 -24.72 -3.16 5.17
C ARG A 104 -26.20 -3.14 4.81
N GLU A 105 -26.97 -2.28 5.46
CA GLU A 105 -28.39 -2.08 5.20
C GLU A 105 -28.70 -1.55 3.78
N ASP A 106 -27.75 -0.90 3.13
CA ASP A 106 -27.92 -0.33 1.78
C ASP A 106 -27.37 -1.24 0.67
N MET A 107 -26.97 -2.47 1.01
CA MET A 107 -26.37 -3.42 0.05
C MET A 107 -27.41 -4.31 -0.64
N GLN A 108 -28.69 -3.97 -0.52
CA GLN A 108 -29.74 -4.66 -1.24
C GLN A 108 -29.46 -4.59 -2.76
N ASP A 109 -29.54 -5.75 -3.41
CA ASP A 109 -29.26 -5.94 -4.83
C ASP A 109 -27.85 -5.49 -5.27
N ALA A 110 -26.93 -5.32 -4.33
CA ALA A 110 -25.54 -5.00 -4.64
C ALA A 110 -24.86 -6.15 -5.39
N PHE A 111 -23.98 -5.81 -6.31
CA PHE A 111 -23.29 -6.78 -7.15
C PHE A 111 -21.91 -6.29 -7.55
N ILE A 112 -21.04 -7.23 -7.92
CA ILE A 112 -19.72 -6.97 -8.47
C ILE A 112 -19.87 -6.95 -9.98
N ALA A 113 -19.78 -5.78 -10.60
CA ALA A 113 -19.75 -5.65 -12.05
C ALA A 113 -18.40 -6.13 -12.59
N VAL A 114 -18.42 -7.02 -13.59
CA VAL A 114 -17.21 -7.67 -14.11
C VAL A 114 -17.11 -7.53 -15.63
N ARG A 115 -18.19 -7.77 -16.36
CA ARG A 115 -18.20 -7.80 -17.83
C ARG A 115 -19.24 -6.85 -18.42
N ASP A 116 -19.04 -6.45 -19.67
CA ASP A 116 -20.08 -5.82 -20.47
C ASP A 116 -21.11 -6.86 -20.97
N ILE A 117 -22.16 -6.40 -21.64
CA ILE A 117 -23.21 -7.29 -22.17
C ILE A 117 -22.72 -8.22 -23.29
N LYS A 118 -21.59 -7.88 -23.94
CA LYS A 118 -20.96 -8.67 -24.99
C LYS A 118 -20.01 -9.73 -24.42
N GLY A 119 -19.86 -9.80 -23.10
CA GLY A 119 -18.97 -10.73 -22.40
C GLY A 119 -17.51 -10.30 -22.35
N ASN A 120 -17.16 -9.09 -22.80
CA ASN A 120 -15.82 -8.53 -22.60
C ASN A 120 -15.67 -8.09 -21.15
N LEU A 121 -14.43 -8.01 -20.66
CA LEU A 121 -14.20 -7.35 -19.37
C LEU A 121 -14.75 -5.91 -19.44
N LEU A 122 -15.38 -5.44 -18.35
CA LEU A 122 -15.94 -4.09 -18.28
C LEU A 122 -14.90 -3.08 -18.77
N ASP A 123 -15.31 -2.06 -19.53
CA ASP A 123 -14.36 -1.11 -20.11
C ASP A 123 -13.59 -0.32 -19.03
N ARG A 124 -12.39 0.15 -19.36
CA ARG A 124 -11.57 0.98 -18.45
C ARG A 124 -12.30 2.27 -18.06
N ASP A 125 -13.00 2.89 -18.99
CA ASP A 125 -13.75 4.13 -18.75
C ASP A 125 -14.94 3.88 -17.79
N MET A 126 -15.52 2.68 -17.87
CA MET A 126 -16.54 2.21 -16.91
C MET A 126 -15.96 1.81 -15.54
N GLY A 127 -14.63 1.85 -15.40
CA GLY A 127 -13.92 1.65 -14.14
C GLY A 127 -13.56 0.20 -13.83
N GLY A 128 -13.60 -0.72 -14.81
CA GLY A 128 -13.28 -2.13 -14.59
C GLY A 128 -14.12 -2.82 -13.52
N VAL A 129 -13.53 -3.85 -12.90
CA VAL A 129 -14.18 -4.58 -11.81
C VAL A 129 -14.48 -3.63 -10.65
N ARG A 130 -15.76 -3.57 -10.26
CA ARG A 130 -16.25 -2.67 -9.20
C ARG A 130 -17.49 -3.23 -8.52
N ILE A 131 -17.73 -2.78 -7.29
CA ILE A 131 -18.98 -3.07 -6.57
C ILE A 131 -19.97 -1.96 -6.87
N VAL A 132 -21.20 -2.36 -7.21
CA VAL A 132 -22.30 -1.48 -7.58
C VAL A 132 -23.40 -1.61 -6.55
N PHE A 133 -23.93 -0.48 -6.11
CA PHE A 133 -25.02 -0.37 -5.16
C PHE A 133 -26.18 0.39 -5.83
N PRO A 134 -27.18 -0.31 -6.41
CA PRO A 134 -28.23 0.33 -7.22
C PRO A 134 -29.01 1.43 -6.50
N GLY A 135 -29.19 1.32 -5.19
CA GLY A 135 -29.89 2.32 -4.37
C GLY A 135 -29.08 3.59 -4.04
N LEU A 136 -27.80 3.64 -4.41
CA LEU A 136 -26.87 4.70 -3.97
C LEU A 136 -26.31 5.53 -5.12
N TYR A 137 -25.85 6.75 -4.82
CA TYR A 137 -25.08 7.57 -5.75
C TYR A 137 -23.78 6.87 -6.16
N SER A 138 -23.32 7.15 -7.38
CA SER A 138 -22.18 6.48 -8.02
C SER A 138 -20.85 6.63 -7.27
N TRP A 139 -20.70 7.65 -6.41
CA TRP A 139 -19.52 7.81 -5.56
C TRP A 139 -19.37 6.64 -4.56
N LYS A 140 -20.47 5.95 -4.19
CA LYS A 140 -20.44 4.78 -3.29
C LYS A 140 -19.89 3.51 -3.94
N SER A 141 -19.61 3.54 -5.23
CA SER A 141 -19.15 2.40 -6.01
C SER A 141 -17.70 2.65 -6.45
N ALA A 142 -16.70 2.12 -5.75
CA ALA A 142 -15.30 2.35 -6.11
C ALA A 142 -14.96 1.69 -7.46
N LYS A 143 -14.39 2.45 -8.40
CA LYS A 143 -13.81 1.91 -9.64
C LYS A 143 -12.54 1.12 -9.32
N PHE A 144 -12.21 0.12 -10.13
CA PHE A 144 -11.00 -0.73 -10.02
C PHE A 144 -10.74 -1.22 -8.60
N VAL A 145 -11.76 -1.76 -7.95
CA VAL A 145 -11.68 -2.20 -6.56
C VAL A 145 -10.59 -3.27 -6.42
N THR A 146 -9.74 -3.13 -5.41
CA THR A 146 -8.65 -4.07 -5.10
C THR A 146 -8.83 -4.69 -3.72
N GLU A 147 -9.59 -4.02 -2.85
CA GLU A 147 -9.88 -4.52 -1.52
C GLU A 147 -11.26 -4.12 -1.04
N ILE A 148 -11.87 -5.04 -0.29
CA ILE A 148 -12.99 -4.75 0.60
C ILE A 148 -12.66 -5.10 2.05
N SER A 149 -13.07 -4.25 2.99
CA SER A 149 -13.00 -4.53 4.43
C SER A 149 -14.38 -4.46 5.05
N LEU A 150 -14.75 -5.49 5.80
CA LEU A 150 -15.99 -5.57 6.56
C LEU A 150 -15.71 -5.25 8.02
N ASP A 151 -16.16 -4.10 8.49
CA ASP A 151 -15.93 -3.67 9.88
C ASP A 151 -17.23 -3.19 10.55
N ASP A 152 -17.22 -3.13 11.87
CA ASP A 152 -18.34 -2.68 12.72
C ASP A 152 -18.36 -1.15 12.95
N CYS A 153 -17.19 -0.52 12.88
CA CYS A 153 -17.01 0.91 13.12
C CYS A 153 -17.09 1.73 11.81
N TYR A 154 -17.80 2.86 11.84
CA TYR A 154 -17.91 3.78 10.72
C TYR A 154 -16.67 4.66 10.56
N ARG A 155 -16.18 4.82 9.33
CA ARG A 155 -15.07 5.68 8.92
C ARG A 155 -15.46 6.37 7.60
N PRO A 156 -15.33 7.69 7.46
CA PRO A 156 -15.64 8.35 6.21
C PRO A 156 -14.63 7.97 5.11
N GLY A 157 -15.11 7.79 3.89
CA GLY A 157 -14.27 7.75 2.69
C GLY A 157 -13.96 9.16 2.19
N LEU A 158 -13.51 9.26 0.93
CA LEU A 158 -13.10 10.54 0.35
C LEU A 158 -14.25 11.56 0.37
N TRP A 159 -15.38 11.22 -0.26
CA TRP A 159 -16.49 12.17 -0.42
C TRP A 159 -17.20 12.44 0.91
N GLU A 160 -17.32 11.45 1.80
CA GLU A 160 -17.91 11.64 3.12
C GLU A 160 -17.05 12.60 3.96
N GLY A 161 -15.73 12.55 3.82
CA GLY A 161 -14.81 13.54 4.41
C GLY A 161 -14.91 14.94 3.81
N LEU A 162 -15.40 15.05 2.56
CA LEU A 162 -15.74 16.33 1.90
C LEU A 162 -17.14 16.85 2.27
N GLY A 163 -17.89 16.14 3.12
CA GLY A 163 -19.22 16.53 3.57
C GLY A 163 -20.37 15.95 2.74
N PHE A 164 -20.11 14.97 1.87
CA PHE A 164 -21.16 14.19 1.21
C PHE A 164 -21.85 13.26 2.20
N HIS A 165 -23.12 12.95 1.93
CA HIS A 165 -23.96 12.18 2.83
C HIS A 165 -23.38 10.77 3.09
N ARG A 166 -23.47 10.34 4.34
CA ARG A 166 -22.97 9.02 4.78
C ARG A 166 -23.65 7.87 4.07
N ARG A 167 -24.96 7.92 3.85
CA ARG A 167 -25.75 6.84 3.24
C ARG A 167 -25.72 6.96 1.72
N GLY A 168 -26.13 8.11 1.19
CA GLY A 168 -25.94 8.45 -0.23
C GLY A 168 -27.05 7.87 -1.11
N ARG A 169 -28.26 7.68 -0.55
CA ARG A 169 -29.43 7.16 -1.26
C ARG A 169 -29.92 8.19 -2.25
N TRP A 170 -29.90 7.84 -3.53
CA TRP A 170 -30.23 8.80 -4.58
C TRP A 170 -31.71 9.19 -4.57
N ALA A 171 -32.60 8.23 -4.28
CA ALA A 171 -34.04 8.47 -4.21
C ALA A 171 -34.45 9.42 -3.08
N CYS A 172 -33.61 9.54 -2.05
CA CYS A 172 -33.82 10.44 -0.92
C CYS A 172 -33.04 11.76 -1.06
N GLU A 173 -32.42 12.00 -2.22
CA GLU A 173 -31.56 13.16 -2.48
C GLU A 173 -30.46 13.40 -1.45
N GLU A 174 -29.95 12.31 -0.86
CA GLU A 174 -28.93 12.34 0.18
C GLU A 174 -27.56 12.68 -0.39
N ILE A 175 -27.34 13.94 -0.75
CA ILE A 175 -26.09 14.37 -1.39
C ILE A 175 -25.09 14.88 -0.37
N PHE A 176 -25.52 15.75 0.55
CA PHE A 176 -24.67 16.34 1.58
C PHE A 176 -25.13 15.96 2.98
N GLN A 177 -24.21 15.91 3.94
CA GLN A 177 -24.56 15.73 5.36
C GLN A 177 -25.31 16.95 5.88
N GLY A 178 -26.30 16.73 6.76
CA GLY A 178 -26.97 17.81 7.49
C GLY A 178 -26.03 18.47 8.51
N GLY A 179 -26.22 19.78 8.76
CA GLY A 179 -25.40 20.56 9.70
C GLY A 179 -24.93 21.89 9.12
N ARG A 180 -23.98 22.56 9.79
CA ARG A 180 -23.42 23.84 9.32
C ARG A 180 -22.59 23.58 8.06
N ALA A 181 -23.06 24.09 6.93
CA ALA A 181 -22.42 23.85 5.65
C ALA A 181 -20.99 24.42 5.63
N SER A 182 -20.02 23.55 5.34
CA SER A 182 -18.63 23.95 5.13
C SER A 182 -18.49 24.78 3.84
N PRO A 183 -17.45 25.63 3.72
CA PRO A 183 -17.16 26.34 2.48
C PRO A 183 -17.08 25.41 1.25
N TRP A 184 -16.65 24.17 1.45
CA TRP A 184 -16.60 23.13 0.42
C TRP A 184 -17.99 22.67 -0.02
N GLN A 185 -18.89 22.44 0.91
CA GLN A 185 -20.28 22.09 0.59
C GLN A 185 -20.98 23.22 -0.16
N PHE A 186 -20.74 24.48 0.20
CA PHE A 186 -21.24 25.63 -0.56
C PHE A 186 -20.69 25.66 -1.99
N LEU A 187 -19.39 25.48 -2.16
CA LEU A 187 -18.75 25.46 -3.48
C LEU A 187 -19.31 24.33 -4.36
N LEU A 188 -19.43 23.12 -3.81
CA LEU A 188 -19.95 21.95 -4.52
C LEU A 188 -21.45 22.08 -4.84
N ALA A 189 -22.24 22.62 -3.91
CA ALA A 189 -23.65 22.92 -4.16
C ALA A 189 -23.81 24.00 -5.24
N ALA A 190 -23.00 25.06 -5.20
CA ALA A 190 -22.99 26.08 -6.24
C ALA A 190 -22.60 25.49 -7.61
N MET A 191 -21.60 24.61 -7.65
CA MET A 191 -21.21 23.89 -8.86
C MET A 191 -22.34 23.03 -9.43
N ARG A 192 -23.06 22.29 -8.57
CA ARG A 192 -24.25 21.51 -8.98
C ARG A 192 -25.35 22.41 -9.52
N SER A 193 -25.62 23.54 -8.87
CA SER A 193 -26.60 24.53 -9.34
C SER A 193 -26.19 25.12 -10.69
N CYS A 194 -24.91 25.45 -10.89
CA CYS A 194 -24.40 25.91 -12.18
C CYS A 194 -24.56 24.85 -13.28
N PHE A 195 -24.26 23.58 -13.00
CA PHE A 195 -24.48 22.51 -13.96
C PHE A 195 -25.96 22.36 -14.33
N THR A 196 -26.86 22.49 -13.35
CA THR A 196 -28.31 22.40 -13.55
C THR A 196 -28.86 23.56 -14.39
N LEU A 197 -28.32 24.77 -14.20
CA LEU A 197 -28.77 25.99 -14.88
C LEU A 197 -28.17 26.15 -16.30
N PHE A 198 -26.91 25.76 -16.51
CA PHE A 198 -26.17 26.05 -17.75
C PHE A 198 -25.85 24.82 -18.62
N GLY A 199 -26.16 23.61 -18.15
CA GLY A 199 -26.06 22.37 -18.93
C GLY A 199 -24.64 21.97 -19.34
N LYS A 200 -24.56 20.98 -20.26
CA LYS A 200 -23.30 20.32 -20.69
C LYS A 200 -22.36 21.22 -21.50
N SER A 201 -22.78 22.42 -21.89
CA SER A 201 -22.16 23.25 -22.93
C SER A 201 -20.91 24.02 -22.46
N LEU A 202 -20.74 24.25 -21.14
CA LEU A 202 -19.73 25.18 -20.64
C LEU A 202 -18.91 24.71 -19.43
N PHE A 203 -19.17 23.51 -18.90
CA PHE A 203 -18.68 23.16 -17.56
C PHE A 203 -17.89 21.87 -17.38
N PRO A 204 -17.92 20.83 -18.24
CA PRO A 204 -17.22 19.58 -17.91
C PRO A 204 -15.72 19.79 -17.67
N GLY A 205 -15.02 20.50 -18.56
CA GLY A 205 -13.56 20.72 -18.45
C GLY A 205 -13.14 21.65 -17.31
N VAL A 206 -13.90 22.73 -17.08
CA VAL A 206 -13.62 23.72 -16.02
C VAL A 206 -13.98 23.15 -14.64
N LEU A 207 -15.10 22.45 -14.52
CA LEU A 207 -15.51 21.78 -13.29
C LEU A 207 -14.58 20.61 -12.95
N ALA A 208 -14.12 19.85 -13.96
CA ALA A 208 -13.07 18.86 -13.81
C ALA A 208 -11.76 19.46 -13.30
N ALA A 209 -11.33 20.58 -13.90
CA ALA A 209 -10.09 21.27 -13.51
C ALA A 209 -10.21 21.89 -12.12
N ALA A 210 -11.35 22.48 -11.79
CA ALA A 210 -11.65 23.03 -10.48
C ALA A 210 -11.74 21.92 -9.44
N LEU A 211 -12.38 20.78 -9.71
CA LEU A 211 -12.43 19.65 -8.79
C LEU A 211 -11.10 18.89 -8.70
N ARG A 212 -10.29 18.84 -9.75
CA ARG A 212 -8.87 18.41 -9.65
C ARG A 212 -8.08 19.36 -8.75
N GLY A 213 -8.28 20.67 -8.95
CA GLY A 213 -7.70 21.73 -8.13
C GLY A 213 -8.12 21.61 -6.68
N ILE A 214 -9.41 21.45 -6.39
CA ILE A 214 -10.02 21.35 -5.05
C ILE A 214 -9.69 20.02 -4.39
N ALA A 215 -9.70 18.89 -5.11
CA ALA A 215 -9.28 17.61 -4.59
C ALA A 215 -7.78 17.64 -4.26
N ARG A 216 -6.93 18.22 -5.13
CA ARG A 216 -5.52 18.48 -4.79
C ARG A 216 -5.37 19.45 -3.63
N LEU A 217 -6.11 20.57 -3.61
CA LEU A 217 -6.02 21.60 -2.58
C LEU A 217 -6.54 21.07 -1.24
N LYS A 218 -7.59 20.25 -1.22
CA LYS A 218 -8.06 19.56 -0.01
C LYS A 218 -7.11 18.43 0.37
N ILE A 219 -6.58 17.62 -0.55
CA ILE A 219 -5.49 16.68 -0.23
C ILE A 219 -4.26 17.42 0.35
N LEU A 220 -4.01 18.67 -0.07
CA LEU A 220 -2.93 19.54 0.43
C LEU A 220 -3.26 20.27 1.75
N LEU A 221 -4.49 20.75 1.92
CA LEU A 221 -4.94 21.57 3.06
C LEU A 221 -5.59 20.74 4.19
N ASP A 222 -6.12 19.57 3.83
CA ASP A 222 -6.92 18.64 4.64
C ASP A 222 -6.69 17.22 4.09
N PRO A 223 -5.42 16.73 4.06
CA PRO A 223 -5.07 15.42 3.51
C PRO A 223 -6.06 14.38 4.04
N PRO A 224 -6.57 13.46 3.19
CA PRO A 224 -7.59 12.49 3.60
C PRO A 224 -7.17 11.96 4.95
N ARG A 225 -7.98 12.21 6.00
CA ARG A 225 -7.68 11.72 7.34
C ARG A 225 -7.46 10.24 7.15
N PRO A 226 -6.23 9.77 7.32
CA PRO A 226 -5.96 8.39 7.06
C PRO A 226 -6.83 7.62 8.04
N GLN A 227 -7.42 6.52 7.57
CA GLN A 227 -8.02 5.55 8.46
C GLN A 227 -7.09 5.46 9.68
N ALA A 228 -7.61 5.54 10.90
CA ALA A 228 -6.85 5.03 12.04
C ALA A 228 -6.38 3.63 11.60
N HIS A 229 -5.13 3.34 11.27
CA HIS A 229 -3.77 3.87 11.43
C HIS A 229 -3.44 5.39 11.33
N GLN A 230 -3.39 6.06 12.50
CA GLN A 230 -2.79 7.38 12.82
C GLN A 230 -1.84 8.04 11.80
N PRO A 231 -2.16 9.20 11.19
CA PRO A 231 -1.09 10.07 10.64
C PRO A 231 -1.28 11.60 10.74
N ALA A 232 -0.20 12.29 10.34
CA ALA A 232 0.02 13.73 10.07
C ALA A 232 0.87 14.50 11.11
N THR A 233 0.56 14.50 12.41
CA THR A 233 1.45 15.13 13.41
C THR A 233 2.80 14.41 13.53
N LYS A 234 2.82 13.10 13.25
CA LYS A 234 4.04 12.29 13.19
C LYS A 234 4.97 12.64 12.02
N GLN A 235 4.48 13.09 10.87
CA GLN A 235 5.34 13.38 9.71
C GLN A 235 6.14 14.67 9.87
N VAL A 236 5.55 15.70 10.49
CA VAL A 236 6.25 16.96 10.82
C VAL A 236 7.19 16.74 12.00
N ALA A 237 6.80 15.96 13.01
CA ALA A 237 7.65 15.60 14.14
C ALA A 237 8.80 14.65 13.77
N VAL A 238 8.63 13.72 12.84
CA VAL A 238 9.70 12.83 12.34
C VAL A 238 10.64 13.58 11.40
N LYS A 239 10.14 14.46 10.52
CA LYS A 239 11.00 15.36 9.74
C LYS A 239 11.68 16.42 10.61
N ALA A 240 11.05 16.88 11.70
CA ALA A 240 11.65 17.82 12.65
C ALA A 240 12.68 17.12 13.54
N ALA A 241 12.41 15.93 14.10
CA ALA A 241 13.36 15.16 14.90
C ALA A 241 14.53 14.56 14.09
N ALA A 242 14.35 14.37 12.77
CA ALA A 242 15.43 13.99 11.86
C ALA A 242 16.21 15.19 11.29
N ARG A 243 15.66 16.42 11.35
CA ARG A 243 16.32 17.67 10.90
C ARG A 243 16.92 18.49 12.04
N GLU A 244 16.31 18.45 13.22
CA GLU A 244 16.95 18.83 14.46
C GLU A 244 18.06 17.82 14.65
N ASN A 245 19.30 18.28 14.45
CA ASN A 245 20.49 17.55 14.80
C ASN A 245 20.29 16.91 16.17
N VAL A 246 20.00 15.61 16.21
CA VAL A 246 20.46 14.80 17.32
C VAL A 246 21.97 14.83 17.17
N GLN A 247 22.59 15.88 17.73
CA GLN A 247 24.01 15.92 18.04
C GLN A 247 24.23 14.81 19.06
N LEU A 248 24.28 13.59 18.55
CA LEU A 248 24.75 12.44 19.28
C LEU A 248 26.27 12.62 19.41
N PRO A 249 26.81 12.60 20.64
CA PRO A 249 28.22 12.81 20.84
C PRO A 249 29.01 11.66 20.19
N GLY A 250 29.80 12.00 19.18
CA GLY A 250 31.04 11.28 18.84
C GLY A 250 30.92 9.95 18.08
N ARG A 251 31.48 10.00 16.86
CA ARG A 251 32.09 8.91 16.05
C ARG A 251 31.18 8.13 15.09
N GLU A 252 31.71 8.02 13.88
CA GLU A 252 31.21 7.33 12.68
C GLU A 252 30.87 5.86 12.97
N LEU A 253 29.58 5.50 12.87
CA LEU A 253 29.10 4.12 13.02
C LEU A 253 27.92 3.91 12.04
N GLY A 254 27.97 2.86 11.20
CA GLY A 254 27.01 2.62 10.12
C GLY A 254 25.91 1.58 10.45
N TYR A 255 24.63 1.99 10.44
CA TYR A 255 23.45 1.15 10.78
C TYR A 255 22.19 1.41 9.94
N SER A 256 21.61 0.44 9.25
CA SER A 256 20.33 0.66 8.53
C SER A 256 19.11 0.18 9.34
N TYR A 257 18.16 1.07 9.62
CA TYR A 257 16.84 0.77 10.21
C TYR A 257 15.76 0.83 9.13
N VAL A 258 14.73 -0.03 9.23
CA VAL A 258 13.51 0.08 8.40
C VAL A 258 12.30 0.17 9.32
N LEU A 259 11.66 1.33 9.31
CA LEU A 259 10.43 1.71 10.00
C LEU A 259 9.25 1.70 9.03
N GLY A 260 8.02 1.69 9.55
CA GLY A 260 6.81 1.85 8.74
C GLY A 260 6.40 3.33 8.57
N HIS A 261 6.22 3.74 7.31
CA HIS A 261 5.50 4.89 6.71
C HIS A 261 6.17 6.25 6.36
N LEU A 262 6.56 6.43 5.08
CA LEU A 262 6.51 7.66 4.25
C LEU A 262 6.37 7.27 2.75
N PRO A 263 5.75 8.09 1.89
CA PRO A 263 5.71 7.85 0.44
C PRO A 263 7.07 8.23 -0.18
N ASP A 264 7.51 7.44 -1.16
CA ASP A 264 8.82 7.48 -1.81
C ASP A 264 9.96 6.85 -0.99
N CYS A 265 10.34 5.63 -1.36
CA CYS A 265 11.50 4.92 -0.80
C CYS A 265 12.77 5.75 -1.09
N PRO A 266 13.54 6.17 -0.07
CA PRO A 266 14.70 7.06 -0.24
C PRO A 266 15.73 6.54 -1.26
N SER A 267 15.92 5.22 -1.34
CA SER A 267 16.83 4.56 -2.29
C SER A 267 16.43 4.71 -3.76
N LYS A 268 15.15 5.00 -4.09
CA LYS A 268 14.72 5.35 -5.46
C LYS A 268 14.84 6.83 -5.76
N THR A 269 14.80 7.68 -4.73
CA THR A 269 14.97 9.13 -4.87
C THR A 269 16.44 9.54 -4.94
N GLU A 270 17.37 8.72 -4.43
CA GLU A 270 18.80 8.95 -4.63
C GLU A 270 19.20 8.80 -6.10
N GLU A 271 20.01 9.75 -6.56
CA GLU A 271 20.54 9.70 -7.90
C GLU A 271 21.60 8.60 -8.00
N LEU A 272 21.32 7.55 -8.79
CA LEU A 272 22.30 6.50 -9.08
C LEU A 272 23.54 7.10 -9.78
N GLN A 273 24.72 6.65 -9.37
CA GLN A 273 26.02 6.97 -9.96
C GLN A 273 26.75 5.71 -10.42
N ALA A 274 27.73 5.86 -11.31
CA ALA A 274 28.61 4.75 -11.67
C ALA A 274 29.44 4.34 -10.45
N GLY A 275 29.56 3.03 -10.21
CA GLY A 275 30.16 2.47 -9.00
C GLY A 275 29.17 2.18 -7.88
N ASP A 276 27.92 2.67 -7.96
CA ASP A 276 26.91 2.36 -6.95
C ASP A 276 26.61 0.85 -6.92
N SER A 277 26.61 0.31 -5.71
CA SER A 277 26.13 -1.06 -5.46
C SER A 277 24.61 -1.07 -5.54
N VAL A 278 24.05 -1.99 -6.33
CA VAL A 278 22.62 -2.04 -6.61
C VAL A 278 22.06 -3.45 -6.55
N PHE A 279 20.76 -3.53 -6.31
CA PHE A 279 19.95 -4.73 -6.41
C PHE A 279 19.03 -4.62 -7.63
N VAL A 280 19.16 -5.55 -8.58
CA VAL A 280 18.30 -5.66 -9.76
C VAL A 280 17.13 -6.56 -9.43
N LEU A 281 15.91 -6.05 -9.56
CA LEU A 281 14.67 -6.71 -9.15
C LEU A 281 14.08 -7.57 -10.27
N HIS A 282 14.25 -7.12 -11.51
CA HIS A 282 13.73 -7.77 -12.70
C HIS A 282 14.61 -7.48 -13.91
N SER A 283 14.64 -8.45 -14.83
CA SER A 283 15.18 -8.27 -16.17
C SER A 283 14.32 -9.09 -17.14
N ARG A 284 14.00 -8.51 -18.31
CA ARG A 284 13.16 -9.13 -19.36
C ARG A 284 13.64 -10.51 -19.83
N ARG A 285 14.91 -10.87 -19.59
CA ARG A 285 15.50 -12.12 -20.09
C ARG A 285 15.63 -13.26 -19.07
N LYS A 286 15.74 -12.98 -17.76
CA LYS A 286 16.10 -14.03 -16.77
C LYS A 286 15.27 -14.05 -15.48
N LYS A 287 14.26 -13.18 -15.29
CA LYS A 287 13.54 -13.03 -14.00
C LYS A 287 14.51 -12.96 -12.80
N MET A 288 15.56 -12.14 -12.91
CA MET A 288 16.67 -12.13 -11.95
C MET A 288 16.45 -11.15 -10.81
N ARG A 289 16.59 -11.65 -9.57
CA ARG A 289 16.88 -10.86 -8.36
C ARG A 289 18.37 -11.01 -8.07
N MET A 290 19.18 -10.05 -8.50
CA MET A 290 20.65 -10.18 -8.49
C MET A 290 21.30 -8.86 -8.09
N ARG A 291 22.46 -8.95 -7.43
CA ARG A 291 23.27 -7.77 -7.11
C ARG A 291 24.22 -7.44 -8.25
N GLY A 292 24.53 -6.16 -8.38
CA GLY A 292 25.55 -5.70 -9.30
C GLY A 292 26.05 -4.31 -8.94
N VAL A 293 26.89 -3.79 -9.81
CA VAL A 293 27.46 -2.44 -9.70
C VAL A 293 27.04 -1.66 -10.93
N VAL A 294 26.58 -0.43 -10.75
CA VAL A 294 26.29 0.45 -11.90
C VAL A 294 27.59 0.69 -12.66
N ALA A 295 27.66 0.22 -13.89
CA ALA A 295 28.83 0.37 -14.75
C ALA A 295 28.75 1.66 -15.57
N ALA A 296 27.58 1.97 -16.11
CA ALA A 296 27.35 3.14 -16.96
C ALA A 296 25.85 3.46 -17.08
N PHE A 297 25.54 4.62 -17.67
CA PHE A 297 24.19 5.04 -18.02
C PHE A 297 24.02 5.10 -19.54
N GLY A 298 22.88 4.64 -20.02
CA GLY A 298 22.44 4.82 -21.41
C GLY A 298 21.10 5.56 -21.47
N PRO A 299 20.60 5.92 -22.65
CA PRO A 299 19.32 6.61 -22.81
C PRO A 299 18.17 5.84 -22.14
N GLY A 300 17.69 6.34 -20.98
CA GLY A 300 16.62 5.72 -20.18
C GLY A 300 17.00 4.38 -19.50
N ARG A 301 18.29 4.04 -19.43
CA ARG A 301 18.78 2.70 -19.06
C ARG A 301 19.97 2.77 -18.10
N VAL A 302 20.03 1.81 -17.21
CA VAL A 302 21.17 1.62 -16.30
C VAL A 302 21.89 0.33 -16.70
N MET A 303 23.18 0.42 -16.98
CA MET A 303 24.02 -0.74 -17.27
C MET A 303 24.60 -1.24 -15.95
N VAL A 304 24.19 -2.42 -15.52
CA VAL A 304 24.61 -3.00 -14.25
C VAL A 304 25.53 -4.18 -14.53
N ARG A 305 26.75 -4.12 -14.01
CA ARG A 305 27.69 -5.25 -14.02
C ARG A 305 27.28 -6.24 -12.94
N ILE A 306 26.94 -7.46 -13.36
CA ILE A 306 26.56 -8.57 -12.50
C ILE A 306 27.54 -9.71 -12.78
N LYS A 307 28.44 -9.98 -11.82
CA LYS A 307 29.60 -10.87 -12.05
C LYS A 307 30.36 -10.38 -13.30
N ASP A 308 30.55 -11.25 -14.30
CA ASP A 308 31.31 -10.96 -15.51
C ASP A 308 30.42 -10.47 -16.68
N GLU A 309 29.10 -10.33 -16.46
CA GLU A 309 28.15 -9.86 -17.46
C GLU A 309 27.72 -8.41 -17.21
N ILE A 310 27.47 -7.65 -18.28
CA ILE A 310 26.77 -6.36 -18.19
C ILE A 310 25.31 -6.56 -18.60
N VAL A 311 24.40 -6.20 -17.70
CA VAL A 311 22.96 -6.29 -17.90
C VAL A 311 22.36 -4.89 -18.04
N GLN A 312 21.55 -4.71 -19.07
CA GLN A 312 20.81 -3.47 -19.29
C GLN A 312 19.46 -3.53 -18.55
N CYS A 313 19.28 -2.63 -17.58
CA CYS A 313 18.10 -2.56 -16.74
C CYS A 313 17.35 -1.24 -16.99
N TRP A 314 16.03 -1.23 -16.78
CA TRP A 314 15.32 0.04 -16.58
C TRP A 314 15.73 0.63 -15.23
N ARG A 315 15.77 1.97 -15.11
CA ARG A 315 16.03 2.62 -13.82
C ARG A 315 15.04 2.18 -12.73
N SER A 316 13.79 1.92 -13.10
CA SER A 316 12.74 1.43 -12.20
C SER A 316 12.93 0.00 -11.69
N GLU A 317 13.84 -0.77 -12.29
CA GLU A 317 14.14 -2.17 -11.95
C GLU A 317 15.40 -2.31 -11.07
N VAL A 318 16.06 -1.21 -10.74
CA VAL A 318 17.32 -1.16 -10.00
C VAL A 318 17.11 -0.39 -8.71
N GLU A 319 17.54 -0.97 -7.59
CA GLU A 319 17.49 -0.35 -6.27
C GLU A 319 18.91 -0.12 -5.75
N LYS A 320 19.22 1.08 -5.24
CA LYS A 320 20.53 1.34 -4.62
C LYS A 320 20.65 0.61 -3.28
N LEU A 321 21.82 0.01 -3.04
CA LEU A 321 22.18 -0.52 -1.72
C LEU A 321 22.71 0.62 -0.88
N LEU A 322 21.97 0.95 0.18
CA LEU A 322 22.32 2.06 1.05
C LEU A 322 23.45 1.67 2.02
N GLN A 323 24.38 2.59 2.23
CA GLN A 323 25.53 2.43 3.12
C GLN A 323 25.41 3.36 4.33
N GLY A 324 26.07 3.00 5.42
CA GLY A 324 26.11 3.82 6.64
C GLY A 324 24.83 3.74 7.47
N MET A 325 24.68 4.71 8.39
CA MET A 325 23.49 4.77 9.25
C MET A 325 22.32 5.41 8.54
N THR A 326 21.28 4.63 8.25
CA THR A 326 20.12 5.07 7.49
C THR A 326 18.84 4.54 8.08
N VAL A 327 17.92 5.42 8.45
CA VAL A 327 16.56 5.03 8.86
C VAL A 327 15.63 5.19 7.65
N LEU A 328 15.16 4.07 7.13
CA LEU A 328 14.15 3.99 6.07
C LEU A 328 12.77 3.89 6.70
N VAL A 329 11.76 4.48 6.07
CA VAL A 329 10.40 4.49 6.61
C VAL A 329 9.42 4.15 5.47
N VAL A 330 8.71 3.01 5.52
CA VAL A 330 7.96 2.46 4.37
C VAL A 330 6.46 2.22 4.63
N PRO A 331 5.56 2.62 3.71
CA PRO A 331 4.14 2.81 4.02
C PRO A 331 3.35 1.52 4.19
N GLU A 332 3.83 0.42 3.61
CA GLU A 332 3.08 -0.82 3.55
C GLU A 332 4.00 -2.01 3.80
N THR A 333 3.44 -3.09 4.34
CA THR A 333 4.13 -4.36 4.60
C THR A 333 4.82 -4.93 3.36
N HIS A 334 4.29 -4.66 2.15
CA HIS A 334 4.93 -5.13 0.92
C HIS A 334 6.24 -4.37 0.62
N HIS A 335 6.33 -3.08 0.95
CA HIS A 335 7.56 -2.29 0.85
C HIS A 335 8.58 -2.72 1.91
N TYR A 336 8.10 -3.09 3.10
CA TYR A 336 8.92 -3.67 4.16
C TYR A 336 9.59 -4.98 3.70
N HIS A 337 8.82 -5.90 3.11
CA HIS A 337 9.37 -7.12 2.50
C HIS A 337 10.32 -6.82 1.33
N TYR A 338 10.01 -5.80 0.53
CA TYR A 338 10.85 -5.37 -0.58
C TYR A 338 12.23 -4.88 -0.11
N LEU A 339 12.28 -4.16 1.02
CA LEU A 339 13.54 -3.76 1.64
C LEU A 339 14.30 -4.93 2.23
N ALA A 340 13.61 -5.94 2.79
CA ALA A 340 14.25 -7.18 3.21
C ALA A 340 14.94 -7.89 2.03
N TYR A 341 14.34 -7.89 0.82
CA TYR A 341 14.98 -8.45 -0.37
C TYR A 341 16.14 -7.61 -0.91
N SER A 342 16.01 -6.29 -0.88
CA SER A 342 16.97 -5.40 -1.55
C SER A 342 18.14 -5.02 -0.64
N GLN A 343 17.90 -4.70 0.62
CA GLN A 343 18.89 -4.06 1.50
C GLN A 343 19.65 -5.02 2.41
N VAL A 344 19.27 -6.31 2.45
CA VAL A 344 19.89 -7.31 3.32
C VAL A 344 20.89 -8.15 2.54
N VAL A 345 22.11 -8.09 3.07
CA VAL A 345 23.40 -8.69 2.75
C VAL A 345 23.55 -10.18 2.96
N GLU A 346 24.40 -10.90 2.21
CA GLU A 346 25.00 -12.11 2.80
C GLU A 346 26.02 -11.68 3.85
N GLY A 347 26.05 -12.33 5.01
CA GLY A 347 26.94 -11.96 6.12
C GLY A 347 26.46 -10.76 6.95
N ASP A 348 25.32 -10.16 6.60
CA ASP A 348 24.55 -9.34 7.53
C ASP A 348 24.00 -10.21 8.67
N LYS A 349 23.61 -9.56 9.75
CA LYS A 349 22.85 -10.21 10.82
C LYS A 349 21.60 -9.39 11.10
N ALA A 350 20.45 -10.01 10.91
CA ALA A 350 19.16 -9.34 10.92
C ALA A 350 18.41 -9.55 12.24
N LEU A 351 17.78 -8.48 12.74
CA LEU A 351 16.77 -8.55 13.79
C LEU A 351 15.46 -8.00 13.23
N GLU A 352 14.39 -8.77 13.37
CA GLU A 352 13.03 -8.31 13.12
C GLU A 352 12.25 -8.22 14.43
N ILE A 353 11.67 -7.06 14.71
CA ILE A 353 10.80 -6.79 15.86
C ILE A 353 9.36 -6.68 15.36
N GLY A 354 8.47 -7.53 15.87
CA GLY A 354 7.11 -7.70 15.36
C GLY A 354 7.04 -8.74 14.24
N SER A 355 7.65 -9.91 14.44
CA SER A 355 7.79 -10.92 13.38
C SER A 355 6.48 -11.60 12.95
N ASP A 356 5.40 -11.48 13.74
CA ASP A 356 4.10 -12.10 13.46
C ASP A 356 4.25 -13.61 13.14
N PHE A 357 3.75 -14.10 12.01
CA PHE A 357 3.92 -15.49 11.56
C PHE A 357 5.26 -15.77 10.83
N GLY A 358 6.22 -14.83 10.85
CA GLY A 358 7.60 -15.03 10.40
C GLY A 358 7.86 -14.90 8.89
N ARG A 359 6.91 -14.32 8.13
CA ARG A 359 7.04 -14.21 6.66
C ARG A 359 8.23 -13.35 6.22
N CYS A 360 8.45 -12.21 6.87
CA CYS A 360 9.60 -11.36 6.58
C CYS A 360 10.88 -11.98 7.14
N SER A 361 10.83 -12.59 8.33
CA SER A 361 12.00 -13.21 8.97
C SER A 361 12.63 -14.29 8.08
N VAL A 362 11.81 -15.04 7.34
CA VAL A 362 12.27 -15.99 6.32
C VAL A 362 13.00 -15.30 5.16
N ILE A 363 12.53 -14.14 4.72
CA ILE A 363 13.19 -13.35 3.67
C ILE A 363 14.57 -12.90 4.17
N LEU A 364 14.63 -12.37 5.39
CA LEU A 364 15.86 -11.93 6.04
C LEU A 364 16.85 -13.10 6.19
N ALA A 365 16.41 -14.22 6.75
CA ALA A 365 17.24 -15.41 6.96
C ALA A 365 17.79 -15.97 5.65
N ARG A 366 16.99 -15.98 4.57
CA ARG A 366 17.44 -16.42 3.24
C ARG A 366 18.48 -15.47 2.63
N ALA A 367 18.42 -14.19 2.98
CA ALA A 367 19.35 -13.19 2.45
C ALA A 367 20.69 -13.21 3.19
N CYS A 368 20.68 -13.32 4.53
CA CYS A 368 21.87 -13.13 5.34
C CYS A 368 22.40 -14.37 6.08
N GLY A 369 21.58 -15.42 6.23
CA GLY A 369 21.95 -16.63 6.95
C GLY A 369 21.97 -16.50 8.48
N ASP A 370 21.65 -15.34 9.05
CA ASP A 370 21.56 -15.10 10.50
C ASP A 370 20.46 -14.07 10.80
N ALA A 371 19.26 -14.55 11.12
CA ALA A 371 18.12 -13.71 11.46
C ALA A 371 17.43 -14.15 12.75
N VAL A 372 16.89 -13.18 13.51
CA VAL A 372 16.01 -13.43 14.64
C VAL A 372 14.74 -12.63 14.48
N GLY A 373 13.58 -13.29 14.58
CA GLY A 373 12.29 -12.65 14.72
C GLY A 373 11.88 -12.59 16.19
N VAL A 374 11.37 -11.45 16.65
CA VAL A 374 10.78 -11.33 17.98
C VAL A 374 9.33 -10.86 17.88
N ASP A 375 8.45 -11.44 18.68
CA ASP A 375 7.05 -11.02 18.77
C ASP A 375 6.54 -11.17 20.20
N VAL A 376 5.53 -10.38 20.58
CA VAL A 376 4.94 -10.42 21.91
C VAL A 376 3.96 -11.59 22.08
N MET A 377 3.40 -12.11 20.98
CA MET A 377 2.38 -13.16 21.00
C MET A 377 2.99 -14.57 20.95
N PRO A 378 2.97 -15.35 22.04
CA PRO A 378 3.65 -16.65 22.11
C PRO A 378 3.16 -17.65 21.06
N GLU A 379 1.86 -17.65 20.76
CA GLU A 379 1.25 -18.55 19.76
C GLU A 379 1.80 -18.29 18.35
N ARG A 380 1.97 -17.02 17.97
CA ARG A 380 2.52 -16.64 16.67
C ARG A 380 3.99 -17.02 16.55
N VAL A 381 4.76 -16.78 17.61
CA VAL A 381 6.16 -17.19 17.71
C VAL A 381 6.28 -18.71 17.59
N ALA A 382 5.46 -19.48 18.31
CA ALA A 382 5.48 -20.93 18.25
C ALA A 382 5.15 -21.44 16.83
N GLN A 383 4.14 -20.86 16.18
CA GLN A 383 3.80 -21.21 14.81
C GLN A 383 4.90 -20.84 13.81
N ALA A 384 5.48 -19.65 13.93
CA ALA A 384 6.60 -19.19 13.09
C ALA A 384 7.83 -20.10 13.28
N GLN A 385 8.15 -20.45 14.52
CA GLN A 385 9.24 -21.36 14.86
C GLN A 385 9.00 -22.77 14.32
N ALA A 386 7.79 -23.31 14.40
CA ALA A 386 7.45 -24.61 13.84
C ALA A 386 7.51 -24.63 12.30
N THR A 387 7.11 -23.53 11.66
CA THR A 387 7.01 -23.45 10.20
C THR A 387 8.36 -23.13 9.54
N PHE A 388 9.16 -22.26 10.16
CA PHE A 388 10.33 -21.64 9.54
C PHE A 388 11.60 -21.71 10.37
N GLY A 389 11.50 -22.20 11.61
CA GLY A 389 12.63 -22.32 12.52
C GLY A 389 13.77 -23.15 11.91
N SER A 390 14.99 -22.65 12.05
CA SER A 390 16.20 -23.31 11.58
C SER A 390 17.41 -22.84 12.39
N PRO A 391 18.60 -23.45 12.22
CA PRO A 391 19.82 -22.93 12.86
C PRO A 391 20.09 -21.44 12.55
N ASN A 392 19.63 -20.99 11.38
CA ASN A 392 19.85 -19.64 10.83
C ASN A 392 18.67 -18.68 11.06
N LEU A 393 17.55 -19.17 11.61
CA LEU A 393 16.36 -18.38 11.90
C LEU A 393 15.69 -18.86 13.19
N LYS A 394 15.72 -17.99 14.20
CA LYS A 394 15.08 -18.25 15.50
C LYS A 394 13.98 -17.24 15.76
N PHE A 395 12.93 -17.67 16.44
CA PHE A 395 11.85 -16.82 16.90
C PHE A 395 11.82 -16.79 18.43
N ILE A 396 11.64 -15.59 19.00
CA ILE A 396 11.66 -15.38 20.45
C ILE A 396 10.41 -14.62 20.86
N THR A 397 9.70 -15.16 21.85
CA THR A 397 8.61 -14.45 22.52
C THR A 397 9.21 -13.38 23.43
N LEU A 398 8.90 -12.12 23.15
CA LEU A 398 9.46 -10.97 23.86
C LEU A 398 8.53 -9.75 23.76
N ASP A 399 8.20 -9.14 24.90
CA ASP A 399 7.59 -7.80 24.90
C ASP A 399 8.69 -6.75 24.74
N CYS A 400 8.91 -6.29 23.51
CA CYS A 400 9.98 -5.34 23.17
C CYS A 400 9.91 -3.99 23.90
N LEU A 401 8.77 -3.64 24.52
CA LEU A 401 8.59 -2.40 25.27
C LEU A 401 8.78 -2.58 26.78
N LYS A 402 8.62 -3.80 27.31
CA LYS A 402 8.80 -4.11 28.73
C LYS A 402 10.15 -4.77 29.01
N GLU A 403 10.63 -5.60 28.09
CA GLU A 403 11.83 -6.43 28.25
C GLU A 403 13.01 -5.85 27.45
N THR A 404 13.29 -4.56 27.67
CA THR A 404 14.21 -3.76 26.84
C THR A 404 15.67 -4.20 26.92
N GLU A 405 16.15 -4.69 28.08
CA GLU A 405 17.51 -5.25 28.21
C GLU A 405 17.67 -6.54 27.40
N LYS A 406 16.67 -7.43 27.44
CA LYS A 406 16.66 -8.65 26.62
C LYS A 406 16.62 -8.32 25.12
N LEU A 407 15.83 -7.32 24.73
CA LEU A 407 15.81 -6.82 23.35
C LEU A 407 17.19 -6.31 22.91
N ALA A 408 17.85 -5.52 23.76
CA ALA A 408 19.18 -4.99 23.50
C ALA A 408 20.23 -6.12 23.37
N ASP A 409 20.12 -7.17 24.18
CA ASP A 409 21.01 -8.33 24.09
C ASP A 409 20.79 -9.15 22.81
N ILE A 410 19.53 -9.32 22.38
CA ILE A 410 19.20 -9.95 21.10
C ILE A 410 19.68 -9.10 19.91
N GLY A 411 19.60 -7.77 20.03
CA GLY A 411 20.07 -6.82 19.02
C GLY A 411 21.60 -6.74 18.94
N ARG A 412 22.33 -7.21 19.95
CA ARG A 412 23.79 -7.06 20.02
C ARG A 412 24.48 -7.70 18.81
N GLY A 413 25.27 -6.89 18.10
CA GLY A 413 26.03 -7.33 16.93
C GLY A 413 25.19 -7.53 15.65
N ARG A 414 23.91 -7.13 15.65
CA ARG A 414 23.04 -7.10 14.47
C ARG A 414 23.19 -5.76 13.74
N ASN A 415 23.28 -5.80 12.42
CA ASN A 415 23.55 -4.61 11.59
C ASN A 415 22.37 -4.23 10.68
N LYS A 416 21.33 -5.08 10.61
CA LYS A 416 20.07 -4.81 9.92
C LYS A 416 18.91 -5.00 10.90
N VAL A 417 18.16 -3.93 11.15
CA VAL A 417 17.04 -3.97 12.10
C VAL A 417 15.75 -3.56 11.40
N PHE A 418 14.77 -4.45 11.46
CA PHE A 418 13.46 -4.35 10.85
C PHE A 418 12.42 -4.25 11.98
N ILE A 419 11.58 -3.22 11.96
CA ILE A 419 10.62 -2.98 13.06
C ILE A 419 9.21 -2.81 12.48
N ASP A 420 8.34 -3.79 12.76
CA ASP A 420 6.91 -3.76 12.44
C ASP A 420 6.05 -4.17 13.64
N ILE A 421 6.06 -3.34 14.69
CA ILE A 421 5.25 -3.54 15.90
C ILE A 421 3.87 -2.83 15.81
N ASN A 422 3.47 -2.41 14.60
CA ASN A 422 2.60 -1.26 14.42
C ASN A 422 1.11 -1.57 14.27
N GLY A 423 0.63 -2.52 15.08
CA GLY A 423 -0.79 -2.66 15.39
C GLY A 423 -1.23 -1.55 16.36
N ASN A 424 -1.71 -0.42 15.83
CA ASN A 424 -2.34 0.67 16.60
C ASN A 424 -1.48 1.27 17.74
N ARG A 425 -0.14 1.30 17.60
CA ARG A 425 0.82 1.80 18.61
C ARG A 425 1.30 3.22 18.31
N ASP A 426 1.68 3.94 19.37
CA ASP A 426 2.24 5.30 19.27
C ASP A 426 3.69 5.26 18.73
N LEU A 427 4.10 6.31 18.03
CA LEU A 427 5.46 6.48 17.47
C LEU A 427 6.54 6.37 18.55
N ASP A 428 6.23 6.84 19.76
CA ASP A 428 7.15 6.76 20.89
C ASP A 428 7.56 5.31 21.20
N ALA A 429 6.66 4.33 21.01
CA ALA A 429 6.99 2.92 21.19
C ALA A 429 8.07 2.45 20.19
N VAL A 430 7.93 2.84 18.92
CA VAL A 430 8.91 2.54 17.87
C VAL A 430 10.25 3.23 18.16
N LEU A 431 10.22 4.51 18.55
CA LEU A 431 11.43 5.26 18.91
C LEU A 431 12.14 4.69 20.14
N ARG A 432 11.40 4.13 21.11
CA ARG A 432 11.99 3.41 22.25
C ARG A 432 12.70 2.14 21.78
N CYS A 433 12.08 1.33 20.91
CA CYS A 433 12.74 0.15 20.34
C CYS A 433 14.04 0.52 19.60
N ILE A 434 14.02 1.56 18.76
CA ILE A 434 15.23 2.06 18.09
C ILE A 434 16.30 2.43 19.11
N ARG A 435 15.97 3.25 20.12
CA ARG A 435 16.92 3.67 21.16
C ARG A 435 17.57 2.49 21.87
N HIS A 436 16.77 1.50 22.29
CA HIS A 436 17.29 0.33 23.01
C HIS A 436 18.17 -0.57 22.15
N VAL A 437 17.82 -0.76 20.88
CA VAL A 437 18.65 -1.55 19.97
C VAL A 437 19.93 -0.80 19.61
N GLN A 438 19.84 0.50 19.29
CA GLN A 438 20.94 1.34 18.83
C GLN A 438 22.08 1.46 19.84
N VAL A 439 21.77 1.60 21.14
CA VAL A 439 22.77 1.82 22.20
C VAL A 439 23.74 0.63 22.35
N ARG A 440 23.38 -0.57 21.86
CA ARG A 440 24.19 -1.79 22.02
C ARG A 440 24.58 -2.48 20.70
N LEU A 441 24.42 -1.80 19.56
CA LEU A 441 25.00 -2.25 18.29
C LEU A 441 26.50 -1.94 18.28
N VAL A 442 27.32 -2.94 17.97
CA VAL A 442 28.78 -2.77 17.82
C VAL A 442 29.09 -2.41 16.37
N ALA A 443 30.00 -1.45 16.20
CA ALA A 443 30.61 -1.08 14.92
C ALA A 443 31.12 -2.32 14.16
N GLN A 444 30.74 -2.48 12.90
CA GLN A 444 31.68 -3.07 11.94
C GLN A 444 32.23 -1.94 11.07
N PRO A 445 33.55 -1.91 10.81
CA PRO A 445 34.10 -0.96 9.85
C PRO A 445 33.42 -1.16 8.47
N PRO A 446 33.33 -0.10 7.66
CA PRO A 446 32.77 -0.19 6.32
C PRO A 446 33.49 -1.28 5.52
N ARG A 447 32.73 -2.25 4.99
CA ARG A 447 33.29 -3.29 4.13
C ARG A 447 33.58 -2.70 2.76
N VAL A 448 34.82 -2.29 2.56
CA VAL A 448 35.41 -2.23 1.22
C VAL A 448 35.54 -3.69 0.77
N SER A 449 34.80 -4.08 -0.26
CA SER A 449 35.11 -5.35 -0.93
C SER A 449 36.50 -5.18 -1.54
N PRO A 450 37.51 -6.00 -1.21
CA PRO A 450 38.77 -5.91 -1.93
C PRO A 450 38.47 -6.20 -3.41
N PRO A 451 39.09 -5.48 -4.37
CA PRO A 451 39.13 -5.97 -5.73
C PRO A 451 39.69 -7.38 -5.67
N ARG A 452 39.03 -8.35 -6.33
CA ARG A 452 39.62 -9.66 -6.53
C ARG A 452 41.01 -9.43 -7.14
N SER A 453 42.04 -9.91 -6.46
CA SER A 453 43.40 -9.89 -6.94
C SER A 453 43.45 -10.58 -8.30
N GLU A 454 44.00 -9.89 -9.29
CA GLU A 454 44.59 -10.52 -10.46
C GLU A 454 45.73 -11.44 -9.98
N CYS A 455 45.42 -12.71 -9.74
CA CYS A 455 46.37 -13.81 -9.64
C CYS A 455 45.56 -15.10 -9.60
N ASP A 456 45.30 -15.66 -10.79
CA ASP A 456 45.32 -17.10 -11.08
C ASP A 456 45.02 -17.27 -12.58
N LEU A 457 46.01 -16.85 -13.37
CA LEU A 457 46.27 -17.37 -14.70
C LEU A 457 47.76 -17.72 -14.75
N SER A 458 48.07 -18.89 -14.22
CA SER A 458 49.23 -19.70 -14.60
C SER A 458 48.76 -21.13 -14.78
#